data_AF-A0A936LCH9-F1
#
_entry.id   AF-A0A936LCH9-F1
#
_cell.length_a   1.000
_cell.length_b   1.000
_cell.length_c   1.000
_cell.angle_alpha   90.00
_cell.angle_beta   90.00
_cell.angle_gamma   90.00
#
_symmetry.space_group_name_H-M   'P 1'
#
loop_
_entity.id
_entity.type
_entity.pdbx_description
1 polymer ?
#
loop_
_entity_poly.entity_id
_entity_poly.type
_entity_poly.pdbx_seq_one_letter_code
_entity_poly.pdbx_strand_id
1 'polypeptide(L)' 'MQIKTKDAYRDALDRINQLRGAGRSPERTTEIAELEAAVAAYEAAPDQPDTTPGKPTPSPYEKPS' A
#
# COMPACT_ATOMS: atom_id res chain seq x y z
N MET A 1 1.84 -5.39 11.84
CA MET A 1 1.92 -6.35 10.71
C MET A 1 2.80 -5.76 9.62
N GLN A 2 3.65 -6.53 8.93
CA GLN A 2 4.44 -6.05 7.79
C GLN A 2 4.06 -6.85 6.54
N ILE A 3 3.55 -6.15 5.52
CA ILE A 3 3.28 -6.74 4.21
C ILE A 3 4.59 -6.66 3.42
N LYS A 4 5.08 -7.80 2.93
CA LYS A 4 6.36 -7.89 2.18
C LYS A 4 6.18 -8.53 0.81
N THR A 5 4.98 -8.98 0.48
CA THR A 5 4.65 -9.77 -0.71
C THR A 5 3.31 -9.34 -1.27
N LYS A 6 3.13 -9.49 -2.58
CA LYS A 6 1.87 -9.16 -3.27
C LYS A 6 0.67 -9.98 -2.77
N ASP A 7 0.87 -11.23 -2.38
CA ASP A 7 -0.20 -12.06 -1.82
C ASP A 7 -0.63 -11.57 -0.44
N ALA A 8 0.32 -11.28 0.45
CA ALA A 8 0.01 -10.64 1.75
C ALA A 8 -0.68 -9.26 1.60
N TYR A 9 -0.40 -8.51 0.54
CA TYR A 9 -1.09 -7.26 0.23
C TYR A 9 -2.56 -7.51 -0.15
N ARG A 10 -2.81 -8.49 -1.01
CA ARG A 10 -4.17 -8.89 -1.41
C ARG A 10 -4.99 -9.41 -0.24
N ASP A 11 -4.39 -10.26 0.60
CA ASP A 11 -5.03 -10.79 1.80
C ASP A 11 -5.39 -9.68 2.79
N ALA A 12 -4.52 -8.68 2.97
CA ALA A 12 -4.80 -7.53 3.83
C ALA A 12 -5.97 -6.69 3.30
N LEU A 13 -6.06 -6.47 1.98
CA LEU A 13 -7.19 -5.78 1.36
C LEU A 13 -8.51 -6.55 1.50
N ASP A 14 -8.49 -7.87 1.27
CA ASP A 14 -9.67 -8.72 1.46
C ASP A 14 -10.15 -8.66 2.91
N ARG A 15 -9.21 -8.73 3.86
CA ARG A 15 -9.52 -8.65 5.29
C ARG A 15 -10.13 -7.31 5.69
N ILE A 16 -9.62 -6.19 5.19
CA ILE A 16 -10.21 -4.87 5.41
C ILE A 16 -11.65 -4.82 4.88
N ASN A 17 -11.89 -5.36 3.67
CA ASN A 17 -13.23 -5.40 3.07
C ASN A 17 -14.20 -6.27 3.87
N GLN A 18 -13.76 -7.43 4.36
CA GLN A 18 -14.57 -8.29 5.21
C GLN A 18 -14.95 -7.58 6.52
N LEU A 19 -13.99 -6.91 7.17
CA LEU A 19 -14.22 -6.20 8.42
C LEU A 19 -15.17 -5.02 8.21
N ARG A 20 -14.99 -4.23 7.15
CA ARG A 20 -15.91 -3.14 6.78
C ARG A 20 -17.31 -3.66 6.43
N GLY A 21 -17.39 -4.76 5.68
CA GLY A 21 -18.65 -5.43 5.34
C GLY A 21 -19.41 -5.98 6.56
N ALA A 22 -18.69 -6.36 7.61
CA ALA A 22 -19.26 -6.73 8.90
C ALA A 22 -19.68 -5.53 9.78
N GLY A 23 -19.63 -4.31 9.24
CA GLY A 23 -19.98 -3.08 9.96
C GLY A 23 -18.93 -2.62 10.97
N ARG A 24 -17.68 -3.10 10.85
CA ARG A 24 -16.56 -2.63 11.68
C ARG A 24 -15.92 -1.41 11.03
N SER A 25 -15.80 -0.33 11.80
CA SER A 25 -15.08 0.89 11.38
C SER A 25 -13.63 0.86 11.87
N PRO A 26 -12.69 1.47 11.13
CA PRO A 26 -11.30 1.65 11.59
C PRO A 26 -11.21 2.34 12.94
N GLU A 27 -12.14 3.26 13.22
CA GLU A 27 -12.24 3.99 14.49
C GLU A 27 -12.61 3.09 15.69
N ARG A 28 -13.24 1.93 15.44
CA ARG A 28 -13.65 0.97 16.46
C ARG A 28 -12.80 -0.30 16.49
N THR A 29 -11.91 -0.47 15.52
CA THR A 29 -11.23 -1.74 15.28
C THR A 29 -9.77 -1.49 14.93
N THR A 30 -8.91 -1.68 15.93
CA THR A 30 -7.45 -1.56 15.79
C THR A 30 -6.91 -2.43 14.66
N GLU A 31 -7.51 -3.60 14.41
CA GLU A 31 -7.15 -4.50 13.32
C GLU A 31 -7.26 -3.84 11.93
N ILE A 32 -8.33 -3.05 11.66
CA ILE A 32 -8.46 -2.32 10.38
C ILE A 32 -7.38 -1.25 10.27
N ALA A 33 -7.15 -0.49 11.34
CA ALA A 33 -6.12 0.57 11.35
C ALA A 33 -4.71 0.00 11.12
N GLU A 34 -4.39 -1.15 11.72
CA GLU A 34 -3.11 -1.84 11.51
C GLU A 34 -2.97 -2.39 10.09
N LEU A 35 -4.05 -2.93 9.52
CA LEU A 35 -4.06 -3.42 8.14
C LEU A 35 -3.90 -2.27 7.13
N GLU A 36 -4.60 -1.15 7.34
CA GLU A 36 -4.48 0.04 6.50
C GLU A 36 -3.08 0.67 6.59
N ALA A 37 -2.50 0.74 7.79
CA ALA A 37 -1.12 1.19 7.97
C ALA A 37 -0.11 0.26 7.29
N ALA A 38 -0.32 -1.05 7.36
CA ALA A 38 0.56 -2.03 6.71
C ALA A 38 0.45 -1.99 5.17
N VAL A 39 -0.75 -1.77 4.63
CA VAL A 39 -1.01 -1.55 3.21
C VAL A 39 -0.32 -0.27 2.74
N ALA A 40 -0.53 0.84 3.45
CA ALA A 40 0.11 2.11 3.13
C ALA A 40 1.64 2.03 3.20
N ALA A 41 2.20 1.29 4.16
CA ALA A 41 3.65 1.08 4.26
C ALA A 41 4.21 0.23 3.11
N TYR A 42 3.44 -0.73 2.60
CA TYR A 42 3.82 -1.52 1.43
C TYR A 42 3.78 -0.69 0.14
N GLU A 43 2.77 0.18 -0.02
CA GLU A 43 2.65 1.08 -1.18
C GLU A 43 3.67 2.22 -1.14
N ALA A 44 4.02 2.71 0.05
CA ALA A 44 5.02 3.75 0.25
C ALA A 44 6.46 3.23 0.14
N ALA A 45 6.68 1.91 0.06
CA ALA A 45 8.01 1.36 -0.13
C ALA A 45 8.50 1.66 -1.56
N PRO A 46 9.56 2.47 -1.75
CA PRO A 46 10.00 2.97 -3.05
C PRO A 46 10.67 1.91 -3.96
N ASP A 47 10.62 0.63 -3.60
CA ASP A 47 11.46 -0.42 -4.19
C ASP A 47 10.71 -1.75 -4.40
N GLN A 48 9.51 -1.69 -4.98
CA GLN A 48 9.12 -2.78 -5.87
C GLN A 48 9.75 -2.46 -7.23
N PRO A 49 10.68 -3.28 -7.75
CA PRO A 49 11.11 -3.14 -9.14
C PRO A 49 9.86 -3.38 -10.00
N ASP A 50 9.31 -2.29 -10.49
CA ASP A 50 8.36 -2.28 -11.59
C ASP A 50 9.04 -3.01 -12.74
N THR A 51 8.73 -4.30 -12.93
CA THR A 51 9.03 -5.01 -14.19
C THR A 51 8.07 -4.55 -15.28
N THR A 52 7.79 -3.25 -15.35
CA THR A 52 7.01 -2.61 -16.38
C THR A 52 7.99 -1.74 -17.18
N PRO A 53 8.39 -2.12 -18.41
CA PRO A 53 9.22 -1.26 -19.24
C PRO A 53 8.32 -0.12 -19.75
N GLY A 54 8.19 0.94 -18.95
CA GLY A 54 7.08 1.88 -19.05
C GLY A 54 7.43 3.33 -18.73
N LYS A 55 8.49 3.83 -19.38
CA LYS A 55 8.91 5.25 -19.55
C LYS A 55 9.56 5.96 -18.35
N PRO A 56 10.66 6.70 -18.59
CA PRO A 56 11.32 7.50 -17.56
C PRO A 56 10.45 8.72 -17.20
N THR A 57 10.20 8.93 -15.92
CA THR A 57 9.79 10.23 -15.38
C THR A 57 10.95 11.21 -15.54
N PRO A 58 10.79 12.37 -16.22
CA PRO A 58 11.83 13.39 -16.25
C PRO A 58 12.04 14.00 -14.85
N SER A 59 13.30 14.01 -14.42
CA SER A 59 13.80 14.56 -13.15
C SER A 59 13.46 16.06 -13.00
N PRO A 60 13.07 16.54 -11.79
CA PRO A 60 12.71 17.94 -11.56
C PRO A 60 13.93 18.88 -11.34
N TYR A 61 15.15 18.44 -11.65
CA TYR A 61 16.39 19.20 -11.46
C TYR A 61 17.19 19.35 -12.75
N GLU A 62 16.59 19.92 -13.79
CA GLU A 62 17.37 20.60 -14.84
C GLU A 62 17.29 22.10 -14.57
N LYS A 63 18.33 22.62 -13.92
CA LYS A 63 18.54 24.05 -13.72
C LYS A 63 18.96 24.63 -15.07
N PRO A 64 18.31 25.67 -15.62
CA PRO A 64 18.84 26.35 -16.78
C PRO A 64 20.14 27.05 -16.38
N SER A 65 21.22 26.73 -17.11
CA SER A 65 22.49 27.46 -17.05
C SER A 65 22.46 28.70 -17.91
#